data_AF-A0A178EDB1-F1
#
_entry.id   AF-A0A178EDB1-F1
#
_cell.length_a   1.000
_cell.length_b   1.000
_cell.length_c   1.000
_cell.angle_alpha   90.00
_cell.angle_beta   90.00
_cell.angle_gamma   90.00
#
_symmetry.space_group_name_H-M   'P 1'
#
loop_
_entity.id
_entity.type
_entity.pdbx_description
1 polymer ?
#
loop_
_entity_poly.entity_id
_entity_poly.type
_entity_poly.pdbx_seq_one_letter_code
_entity_poly.pdbx_strand_id
1 'polypeptide(L)'
;MPLIQPPQSPPTSSATLHPRRLPDLAQCPRPDFVAAHNDWLQITSPKAFPDFDICPDCYNTSFRGTRYGPCISKAALKPDNISTRCDFSDLWNRIAYAWLFTQNAPDLTLMGNVAGIQPDADGTCPNLNLEDQEVKKGGKPAVTRTWYCIHDPKSNSLVEDLTVCSDCVLHINLIFPCLSGIFIPVADGQKLLATCDLMMLGGGQARCLDYLDRIIEVAEKTLQTGFRDVTPLVEYIRKWAPIPFCKKGGVAGGEKRYSLPSIVPEFTACEECYMKHIHPLYNRSPQPRILSQLQPSTSDTGGFTCDLYSSRLQQYFKEATDTNDLQGYRQKLVARNAKMQEVKIQLERMKQEHEQLKMQSEMHMSMMQIEQMSAMSSSLAWTTSSWSAPPIDWRASNAQMNQGSQTAIQAAMVLDKMKLLENEWVEYWE
;
A
#
# COMPACT_ATOMS: atom_id res chain seq x y z
N MET A 1 43.41 -41.22 6.56
CA MET A 1 44.13 -40.40 5.57
C MET A 1 43.22 -39.26 5.14
N PRO A 2 43.71 -38.02 5.16
CA PRO A 2 42.87 -36.82 5.07
C PRO A 2 42.59 -36.42 3.62
N LEU A 3 41.34 -36.05 3.32
CA LEU A 3 40.94 -35.48 2.04
C LEU A 3 41.04 -33.95 2.11
N ILE A 4 42.23 -33.47 1.72
CA ILE A 4 42.57 -32.28 0.93
C ILE A 4 41.46 -31.20 0.79
N GLN A 5 41.67 -30.05 1.44
CA GLN A 5 41.02 -28.78 1.07
C GLN A 5 41.70 -28.18 -0.18
N PRO A 6 40.94 -27.63 -1.15
CA PRO A 6 41.52 -26.87 -2.25
C PRO A 6 42.07 -25.51 -1.76
N PRO A 7 43.10 -24.95 -2.42
CA PRO A 7 43.82 -23.77 -1.95
C PRO A 7 42.94 -22.52 -2.00
N GLN A 8 42.95 -21.75 -0.90
CA GLN A 8 42.34 -20.43 -0.83
C GLN A 8 43.16 -19.43 -1.66
N SER A 9 42.50 -18.72 -2.58
CA SER A 9 43.06 -17.58 -3.30
C SER A 9 43.34 -16.42 -2.32
N PRO A 10 44.41 -15.65 -2.49
CA PRO A 10 44.69 -14.49 -1.64
C PRO A 10 43.65 -13.36 -1.86
N PRO A 11 43.40 -12.51 -0.85
CA PRO A 11 42.40 -11.46 -0.93
C PRO A 11 42.89 -10.34 -1.85
N THR A 12 42.30 -10.21 -3.03
CA THR A 12 42.48 -9.03 -3.88
C THR A 12 41.61 -7.90 -3.32
N SER A 13 42.21 -7.07 -2.47
CA SER A 13 41.67 -5.78 -2.07
C SER A 13 41.61 -4.84 -3.28
N SER A 14 40.45 -4.77 -3.89
CA SER A 14 40.03 -3.68 -4.77
C SER A 14 38.56 -3.38 -4.49
N ALA A 15 38.28 -2.77 -3.33
CA ALA A 15 36.94 -2.27 -3.03
C ALA A 15 36.69 -0.99 -3.85
N THR A 16 36.25 -1.17 -5.08
CA THR A 16 35.49 -0.14 -5.79
C THR A 16 34.25 0.19 -4.95
N LEU A 17 34.13 1.45 -4.53
CA LEU A 17 32.95 2.01 -3.86
C LEU A 17 31.73 1.86 -4.77
N HIS A 18 31.03 0.74 -4.64
CA HIS A 18 29.65 0.67 -5.09
C HIS A 18 28.80 1.54 -4.16
N PRO A 19 27.90 2.39 -4.69
CA PRO A 19 26.92 3.07 -3.85
C PRO A 19 26.18 2.00 -3.04
N ARG A 20 26.11 2.18 -1.71
CA ARG A 20 25.47 1.23 -0.80
C ARG A 20 24.03 1.04 -1.24
N ARG A 21 23.74 -0.06 -1.93
CA ARG A 21 22.38 -0.44 -2.28
C ARG A 21 21.67 -0.78 -0.97
N LEU A 22 20.57 -0.09 -0.68
CA LEU A 22 19.67 -0.47 0.40
C LEU A 22 19.28 -1.96 0.23
N PRO A 23 19.16 -2.73 1.33
CA PRO A 23 18.59 -4.06 1.27
C PRO A 23 17.21 -4.01 0.63
N ASP A 24 16.85 -5.05 -0.11
CA ASP A 24 15.50 -5.16 -0.68
C ASP A 24 14.47 -5.22 0.46
N LEU A 25 13.57 -4.24 0.49
CA LEU A 25 12.53 -4.11 1.50
C LEU A 25 11.23 -4.72 0.98
N ALA A 26 11.24 -6.05 0.80
CA ALA A 26 10.06 -6.80 0.39
C ALA A 26 8.84 -6.47 1.27
N GLN A 27 7.64 -6.58 0.70
CA GLN A 27 6.41 -6.39 1.47
C GLN A 27 6.33 -7.42 2.60
N CYS A 28 5.90 -6.96 3.77
CA CYS A 28 5.76 -7.82 4.93
C CYS A 28 4.58 -8.77 4.73
N PRO A 29 4.74 -10.10 4.97
CA PRO A 29 3.63 -11.05 4.89
C PRO A 29 2.71 -11.02 6.11
N ARG A 30 3.06 -10.29 7.18
CA ARG A 30 2.29 -10.21 8.44
C ARG A 30 1.99 -8.75 8.85
N PRO A 31 1.31 -7.96 8.00
CA PRO A 31 1.00 -6.55 8.29
C PRO A 31 -0.19 -6.37 9.25
N ASP A 32 -1.05 -7.39 9.34
CA ASP A 32 -2.29 -7.36 10.13
C ASP A 32 -2.10 -7.98 11.52
N PHE A 33 -2.95 -7.57 12.46
CA PHE A 33 -2.95 -8.10 13.83
C PHE A 33 -3.52 -9.52 13.87
N VAL A 34 -2.69 -10.49 14.26
CA VAL A 34 -3.06 -11.92 14.34
C VAL A 34 -2.52 -12.53 15.64
N ALA A 35 -3.35 -13.31 16.36
CA ALA A 35 -2.97 -13.95 17.63
C ALA A 35 -2.23 -15.29 17.47
N ALA A 36 -2.19 -15.86 16.26
CA ALA A 36 -1.75 -17.24 16.02
C ALA A 36 -0.21 -17.43 15.89
N HIS A 37 0.59 -16.37 16.03
CA HIS A 37 2.03 -16.43 15.77
C HIS A 37 2.85 -16.29 17.05
N ASN A 38 3.82 -17.20 17.24
CA ASN A 38 4.67 -17.31 18.44
C ASN A 38 6.18 -17.21 18.13
N ASP A 39 6.52 -16.81 16.91
CA ASP A 39 7.86 -16.78 16.33
C ASP A 39 8.38 -15.35 16.13
N TRP A 40 7.81 -14.38 16.84
CA TRP A 40 8.21 -12.97 16.78
C TRP A 40 9.66 -12.75 17.27
N LEU A 41 10.31 -11.74 16.67
CA LEU A 41 11.62 -11.23 17.08
C LEU A 41 11.50 -9.77 17.53
N GLN A 42 12.43 -9.32 18.36
CA GLN A 42 12.45 -7.97 18.93
C GLN A 42 13.85 -7.38 18.90
N ILE A 43 13.94 -6.05 18.89
CA ILE A 43 15.20 -5.34 19.08
C ILE A 43 15.61 -5.48 20.55
N THR A 44 16.73 -6.14 20.82
CA THR A 44 17.20 -6.43 22.20
C THR A 44 18.48 -5.70 22.56
N SER A 45 19.20 -5.15 21.57
CA SER A 45 20.49 -4.50 21.77
C SER A 45 20.68 -3.28 20.85
N PRO A 46 21.34 -2.21 21.32
CA PRO A 46 21.87 -2.01 22.67
C PRO A 46 20.78 -1.66 23.70
N LYS A 47 19.62 -1.20 23.23
CA LYS A 47 18.43 -0.92 24.02
C LYS A 47 17.33 -1.89 23.60
N ALA A 48 16.67 -2.51 24.57
CA ALA A 48 15.54 -3.39 24.32
C ALA A 48 14.26 -2.60 24.02
N PHE A 49 13.52 -3.03 23.01
CA PHE A 49 12.20 -2.51 22.64
C PHE A 49 11.21 -3.69 22.59
N PRO A 50 10.61 -4.05 23.74
CA PRO A 50 9.76 -5.24 23.85
C PRO A 50 8.38 -5.10 23.19
N ASP A 51 8.04 -3.89 22.76
CA ASP A 51 6.80 -3.58 22.03
C ASP A 51 7.05 -3.40 20.52
N PHE A 52 8.25 -3.75 20.03
CA PHE A 52 8.60 -3.70 18.61
C PHE A 52 8.75 -5.13 18.05
N ASP A 53 7.68 -5.65 17.47
CA ASP A 53 7.60 -7.03 16.99
C ASP A 53 7.97 -7.12 15.49
N ILE A 54 8.87 -8.06 15.17
CA ILE A 54 9.38 -8.31 13.82
C ILE A 54 9.06 -9.75 13.44
N CYS A 55 8.42 -9.97 12.29
CA CYS A 55 8.20 -11.34 11.80
C CYS A 55 9.51 -11.96 11.25
N PRO A 56 9.64 -13.30 11.26
CA PRO A 56 10.82 -13.98 10.73
C PRO A 56 11.14 -13.66 9.27
N ASP A 57 10.12 -13.44 8.44
CA ASP A 57 10.31 -13.11 7.02
C ASP A 57 11.04 -11.77 6.85
N CYS A 58 10.58 -10.74 7.56
CA CYS A 58 11.23 -9.43 7.57
C CYS A 58 12.63 -9.52 8.15
N TYR A 59 12.83 -10.26 9.26
CA TYR A 59 14.16 -10.49 9.82
C TYR A 59 15.12 -11.13 8.81
N ASN A 60 14.72 -12.26 8.21
CA ASN A 60 15.56 -13.01 7.28
C ASN A 60 15.89 -12.21 6.01
N THR A 61 14.93 -11.42 5.51
CA THR A 61 15.09 -10.67 4.26
C THR A 61 15.87 -9.39 4.45
N SER A 62 15.54 -8.61 5.50
CA SER A 62 16.02 -7.24 5.64
C SER A 62 17.15 -7.09 6.65
N PHE A 63 17.23 -7.93 7.70
CA PHE A 63 18.14 -7.70 8.84
C PHE A 63 19.24 -8.76 9.00
N ARG A 64 18.94 -10.05 8.77
CA ARG A 64 19.82 -11.17 9.12
C ARG A 64 21.22 -11.07 8.49
N GLY A 65 21.28 -10.63 7.24
CA GLY A 65 22.54 -10.46 6.49
C GLY A 65 23.23 -9.11 6.73
N THR A 66 22.71 -8.27 7.63
CA THR A 66 23.24 -6.92 7.87
C THR A 66 23.86 -6.83 9.26
N ARG A 67 24.53 -5.70 9.55
CA ARG A 67 25.09 -5.41 10.88
C ARG A 67 24.05 -5.38 12.01
N TYR A 68 22.77 -5.28 11.64
CA TYR A 68 21.65 -5.18 12.57
C TYR A 68 21.08 -6.53 12.97
N GLY A 69 21.43 -7.62 12.25
CA GLY A 69 21.01 -8.98 12.60
C GLY A 69 21.29 -9.36 14.05
N PRO A 70 22.49 -9.06 14.60
CA PRO A 70 22.81 -9.28 16.02
C PRO A 70 22.05 -8.40 17.02
N CYS A 71 21.44 -7.28 16.60
CA CYS A 71 20.63 -6.42 17.47
C CYS A 71 19.24 -7.00 17.75
N ILE A 72 18.85 -8.04 17.02
CA ILE A 72 17.51 -8.63 17.04
C ILE A 72 17.61 -10.05 17.59
N SER A 73 16.71 -10.40 18.50
CA SER A 73 16.63 -11.74 19.09
C SER A 73 15.17 -12.17 19.24
N LYS A 74 14.96 -13.46 19.50
CA LYS A 74 13.61 -14.00 19.69
C LYS A 74 12.89 -13.28 20.83
N ALA A 75 11.64 -12.89 20.59
CA ALA A 75 10.77 -12.27 21.57
C ALA A 75 10.36 -13.26 22.67
N ALA A 76 9.91 -12.74 23.81
CA ALA A 76 9.16 -13.54 24.76
C ALA A 76 7.85 -14.05 24.12
N LEU A 77 7.37 -15.22 24.57
CA LEU A 77 6.08 -15.74 24.12
C LEU A 77 4.98 -14.74 24.50
N LYS A 78 4.16 -14.37 23.52
CA LYS A 78 2.98 -13.54 23.75
C LYS A 78 1.87 -14.40 24.36
N PRO A 79 1.02 -13.85 25.25
CA PRO A 79 -0.17 -14.54 25.73
C PRO A 79 -1.13 -14.88 24.58
N ASP A 80 -1.83 -16.02 24.68
CA ASP A 80 -2.69 -16.58 23.61
C ASP A 80 -3.83 -15.65 23.11
N ASN A 81 -4.13 -14.57 23.84
CA ASN A 81 -5.20 -13.62 23.52
C ASN A 81 -4.69 -12.27 22.99
N ILE A 82 -3.38 -12.10 22.78
CA ILE A 82 -2.82 -10.85 22.26
C ILE A 82 -2.57 -11.01 20.76
N SER A 83 -3.35 -10.31 19.95
CA SER A 83 -3.06 -10.17 18.53
C SER A 83 -1.85 -9.27 18.31
N THR A 84 -0.92 -9.70 17.46
CA THR A 84 0.32 -8.97 17.16
C THR A 84 0.47 -8.83 15.65
N ARG A 85 1.15 -7.77 15.21
CA ARG A 85 1.54 -7.56 13.82
C ARG A 85 3.04 -7.27 13.73
N CYS A 86 3.61 -7.31 12.55
CA CYS A 86 4.99 -6.90 12.34
C CYS A 86 5.11 -5.37 12.27
N ASP A 87 5.78 -4.72 13.22
CA ASP A 87 6.00 -3.26 13.18
C ASP A 87 6.84 -2.81 11.99
N PHE A 88 7.63 -3.72 11.40
CA PHE A 88 8.34 -3.48 10.15
C PHE A 88 7.44 -3.48 8.90
N SER A 89 6.13 -3.71 9.04
CA SER A 89 5.16 -3.38 7.98
C SER A 89 4.85 -1.89 7.90
N ASP A 90 5.13 -1.12 8.97
CA ASP A 90 4.89 0.32 9.00
C ASP A 90 5.91 1.06 8.13
N LEU A 91 5.43 2.02 7.34
CA LEU A 91 6.24 2.80 6.43
C LEU A 91 7.26 3.67 7.19
N TRP A 92 6.91 4.26 8.33
CA TRP A 92 7.84 5.06 9.12
C TRP A 92 9.01 4.23 9.67
N ASN A 93 8.74 3.01 10.13
CA ASN A 93 9.77 2.09 10.58
C ASN A 93 10.70 1.66 9.44
N ARG A 94 10.16 1.47 8.22
CA ARG A 94 10.95 1.18 7.02
C ARG A 94 11.82 2.36 6.60
N ILE A 95 11.31 3.59 6.66
CA ILE A 95 12.08 4.80 6.37
C ILE A 95 13.20 4.97 7.40
N ALA A 96 12.90 4.79 8.69
CA ALA A 96 13.89 4.85 9.76
C ALA A 96 15.00 3.81 9.55
N TYR A 97 14.64 2.58 9.17
CA TYR A 97 15.61 1.55 8.84
C TYR A 97 16.49 1.90 7.64
N ALA A 98 15.87 2.37 6.55
CA ALA A 98 16.60 2.79 5.36
C ALA A 98 17.59 3.91 5.69
N TRP A 99 17.15 4.90 6.47
CA TRP A 99 18.00 5.99 6.95
C TRP A 99 19.18 5.50 7.81
N LEU A 100 18.92 4.63 8.80
CA LEU A 100 20.00 4.04 9.61
C LEU A 100 21.03 3.32 8.72
N PHE A 101 20.55 2.57 7.72
CA PHE A 101 21.42 1.84 6.79
C PHE A 101 22.28 2.77 5.93
N THR A 102 21.69 3.84 5.37
CA THR A 102 22.44 4.83 4.57
C THR A 102 23.46 5.59 5.41
N GLN A 103 23.09 5.97 6.65
CA GLN A 103 23.97 6.67 7.58
C GLN A 103 25.01 5.78 8.27
N ASN A 104 25.03 4.47 7.98
CA ASN A 104 25.90 3.51 8.66
C ASN A 104 25.77 3.55 10.19
N ALA A 105 24.56 3.76 10.69
CA ALA A 105 24.30 3.89 12.12
C ALA A 105 24.71 2.61 12.88
N PRO A 106 25.15 2.73 14.15
CA PRO A 106 25.67 1.60 14.90
C PRO A 106 24.61 0.59 15.32
N ASP A 107 23.36 1.02 15.49
CA ASP A 107 22.29 0.25 16.10
C ASP A 107 20.89 0.63 15.57
N LEU A 108 19.86 -0.04 16.10
CA LEU A 108 18.45 0.11 15.72
C LEU A 108 17.66 1.01 16.69
N THR A 109 18.31 1.83 17.52
CA THR A 109 17.63 2.65 18.54
C THR A 109 16.60 3.61 17.92
N LEU A 110 16.89 4.17 16.73
CA LEU A 110 15.95 5.05 16.03
C LEU A 110 14.64 4.34 15.68
N MET A 111 14.69 3.08 15.24
CA MET A 111 13.47 2.35 14.89
C MET A 111 12.56 2.15 16.11
N GLY A 112 13.14 1.74 17.24
CA GLY A 112 12.38 1.62 18.48
C GLY A 112 11.83 2.97 18.98
N ASN A 113 12.56 4.06 18.78
CA ASN A 113 12.05 5.40 19.11
C ASN A 113 10.91 5.84 18.17
N VAL A 114 10.99 5.51 16.88
CA VAL A 114 9.95 5.81 15.88
C VAL A 114 8.66 5.07 16.18
N ALA A 115 8.73 3.76 16.44
CA ALA A 115 7.55 3.00 16.84
C ALA A 115 6.98 3.42 18.20
N GLY A 116 7.82 3.95 19.08
CA GLY A 116 7.43 4.44 20.39
C GLY A 116 6.86 5.86 20.41
N ILE A 117 6.77 6.55 19.25
CA ILE A 117 6.19 7.90 19.18
C ILE A 117 4.78 7.87 19.76
N GLN A 118 4.55 8.72 20.76
CA GLN A 118 3.22 8.94 21.30
C GLN A 118 2.52 10.02 20.48
N PRO A 119 1.26 9.81 20.05
CA PRO A 119 0.49 10.83 19.37
C PRO A 119 0.35 12.09 20.21
N ASP A 120 0.36 13.25 19.56
CA ASP A 120 0.09 14.52 20.24
C ASP A 120 -1.42 14.76 20.39
N ALA A 121 -1.80 16.00 20.73
CA ALA A 121 -3.20 16.38 20.92
C ALA A 121 -4.06 16.27 19.64
N ASP A 122 -3.46 16.17 18.46
CA ASP A 122 -4.15 15.97 17.17
C ASP A 122 -4.21 14.49 16.75
N GLY A 123 -3.57 13.60 17.53
CA GLY A 123 -3.58 12.16 17.32
C GLY A 123 -2.72 11.72 16.14
N THR A 124 -2.89 10.46 15.74
CA THR A 124 -2.15 9.88 14.60
C THR A 124 -2.56 10.52 13.27
N CYS A 125 -1.75 10.33 12.24
CA CYS A 125 -2.08 10.75 10.88
C CYS A 125 -3.46 10.21 10.47
N PRO A 126 -4.38 11.06 9.95
CA PRO A 126 -5.75 10.66 9.70
C PRO A 126 -5.84 9.65 8.54
N ASN A 127 -4.86 9.67 7.63
CA ASN A 127 -4.78 8.71 6.52
C ASN A 127 -4.39 7.29 6.97
N LEU A 128 -3.92 7.12 8.22
CA LEU A 128 -3.61 5.81 8.80
C LEU A 128 -4.80 5.20 9.55
N ASN A 129 -5.93 5.92 9.64
CA ASN A 129 -7.17 5.35 10.17
C ASN A 129 -7.84 4.45 9.11
N LEU A 130 -7.52 3.16 9.12
CA LEU A 130 -8.06 2.19 8.16
C LEU A 130 -9.58 1.97 8.30
N GLU A 131 -10.20 2.41 9.39
CA GLU A 131 -11.65 2.31 9.58
C GLU A 131 -12.41 3.44 8.89
N ASP A 132 -11.73 4.56 8.60
CA ASP A 132 -12.29 5.72 7.94
C ASP A 132 -12.77 5.39 6.51
N GLN A 133 -13.96 5.88 6.16
CA GLN A 133 -14.61 5.56 4.89
C GLN A 133 -13.90 6.15 3.68
N GLU A 134 -13.27 7.32 3.82
CA GLU A 134 -12.50 7.93 2.74
C GLU A 134 -11.16 7.22 2.57
N VAL A 135 -10.51 6.82 3.67
CA VAL A 135 -9.29 5.98 3.61
C VAL A 135 -9.56 4.64 2.92
N LYS A 136 -10.67 3.97 3.25
CA LYS A 136 -11.09 2.70 2.59
C LYS A 136 -11.27 2.84 1.08
N LYS A 137 -11.64 4.02 0.60
CA LYS A 137 -11.76 4.33 -0.85
C LYS A 137 -10.43 4.78 -1.48
N GLY A 138 -9.33 4.80 -0.73
CA GLY A 138 -8.04 5.33 -1.17
C GLY A 138 -8.00 6.86 -1.28
N GLY A 139 -8.90 7.54 -0.58
CA GLY A 139 -8.96 8.99 -0.45
C GLY A 139 -8.16 9.51 0.75
N LYS A 140 -8.30 10.82 1.01
CA LYS A 140 -7.69 11.51 2.16
C LYS A 140 -8.81 12.13 3.00
N PRO A 141 -9.03 11.70 4.26
CA PRO A 141 -10.04 12.31 5.12
C PRO A 141 -9.69 13.76 5.45
N ALA A 142 -10.66 14.65 5.29
CA ALA A 142 -10.54 16.04 5.72
C ALA A 142 -10.88 16.16 7.22
N VAL A 143 -9.94 16.68 8.01
CA VAL A 143 -10.07 16.76 9.48
C VAL A 143 -9.58 18.10 10.03
N THR A 144 -10.14 18.54 11.16
CA THR A 144 -9.75 19.78 11.82
C THR A 144 -8.61 19.54 12.81
N ARG A 145 -7.40 20.02 12.49
CA ARG A 145 -6.18 19.88 13.32
C ARG A 145 -5.14 20.94 12.96
N THR A 146 -4.02 20.97 13.67
CA THR A 146 -2.89 21.83 13.28
C THR A 146 -2.19 21.22 12.06
N TRP A 147 -2.05 22.04 11.02
CA TRP A 147 -1.42 21.65 9.76
C TRP A 147 -0.10 22.37 9.57
N TYR A 148 0.80 21.74 8.82
CA TYR A 148 2.14 22.24 8.56
C TYR A 148 2.40 22.29 7.06
N CYS A 149 3.11 23.33 6.63
CA CYS A 149 3.61 23.48 5.27
C CYS A 149 5.12 23.67 5.28
N ILE A 150 5.76 23.44 4.15
CA ILE A 150 7.19 23.75 3.99
C ILE A 150 7.36 25.25 3.79
N HIS A 151 8.35 25.84 4.45
CA HIS A 151 8.78 27.21 4.17
C HIS A 151 9.71 27.23 2.96
N ASP A 152 9.37 28.03 1.94
CA ASP A 152 10.25 28.28 0.82
C ASP A 152 11.20 29.46 1.15
N PRO A 153 12.51 29.20 1.31
CA PRO A 153 13.48 30.26 1.59
C PRO A 153 13.63 31.26 0.44
N LYS A 154 13.28 30.90 -0.81
CA LYS A 154 13.39 31.80 -1.96
C LYS A 154 12.26 32.83 -1.99
N SER A 155 11.00 32.39 -1.85
CA SER A 155 9.84 33.29 -1.85
C SER A 155 9.51 33.86 -0.47
N ASN A 156 10.15 33.34 0.58
CA ASN A 156 9.83 33.63 1.98
C ASN A 156 8.34 33.41 2.30
N SER A 157 7.74 32.37 1.70
CA SER A 157 6.32 32.03 1.86
C SER A 157 6.16 30.54 2.16
N LEU A 158 5.00 30.16 2.69
CA LEU A 158 4.65 28.75 2.82
C LEU A 158 4.30 28.15 1.44
N VAL A 159 4.62 26.88 1.27
CA VAL A 159 4.19 26.07 0.13
C VAL A 159 2.86 25.43 0.48
N GLU A 160 1.77 26.15 0.20
CA GLU A 160 0.40 25.76 0.57
C GLU A 160 -0.13 24.58 -0.25
N ASP A 161 0.53 24.21 -1.35
CA ASP A 161 0.17 23.05 -2.17
C ASP A 161 0.37 21.71 -1.43
N LEU A 162 1.13 21.69 -0.32
CA LEU A 162 1.39 20.51 0.49
C LEU A 162 1.05 20.79 1.97
N THR A 163 0.10 20.03 2.49
CA THR A 163 -0.33 20.07 3.89
C THR A 163 0.05 18.78 4.61
N VAL A 164 0.72 18.90 5.76
CA VAL A 164 1.24 17.77 6.54
C VAL A 164 0.69 17.85 7.97
N CYS A 165 0.23 16.71 8.51
CA CYS A 165 -0.25 16.66 9.89
C CYS A 165 0.91 16.61 10.90
N SER A 166 0.64 16.96 12.16
CA SER A 166 1.64 16.96 13.24
C SER A 166 2.35 15.62 13.41
N ASP A 167 1.62 14.50 13.38
CA ASP A 167 2.16 13.14 13.49
C ASP A 167 3.25 12.87 12.44
N CYS A 168 2.98 13.17 11.16
CA CYS A 168 3.96 13.06 10.08
C CYS A 168 5.18 13.97 10.31
N VAL A 169 4.99 15.19 10.81
CA VAL A 169 6.10 16.11 11.12
C VAL A 169 6.96 15.59 12.27
N LEU A 170 6.35 14.99 13.31
CA LEU A 170 7.07 14.37 14.42
C LEU A 170 7.97 13.23 13.94
N HIS A 171 7.45 12.37 13.06
CA HIS A 171 8.23 11.30 12.45
C HIS A 171 9.41 11.83 11.63
N ILE A 172 9.18 12.83 10.78
CA ILE A 172 10.25 13.45 9.98
C ILE A 172 11.32 14.09 10.87
N ASN A 173 10.93 14.83 11.90
CA ASN A 173 11.89 15.48 12.81
C ASN A 173 12.71 14.44 13.60
N LEU A 174 12.10 13.32 13.99
CA LEU A 174 12.79 12.25 14.69
C LEU A 174 13.77 11.50 13.77
N ILE A 175 13.35 11.16 12.56
CA ILE A 175 14.17 10.39 11.60
C ILE A 175 15.28 11.27 11.00
N PHE A 176 14.96 12.52 10.66
CA PHE A 176 15.87 13.48 10.03
C PHE A 176 16.06 14.74 10.88
N PRO A 177 16.77 14.68 12.02
CA PRO A 177 16.92 15.83 12.91
C PRO A 177 17.53 17.07 12.23
N CYS A 178 18.39 16.89 11.22
CA CYS A 178 18.97 17.98 10.43
C CYS A 178 17.93 18.81 9.66
N LEU A 179 16.72 18.27 9.47
CA LEU A 179 15.60 18.94 8.81
C LEU A 179 14.59 19.55 9.80
N SER A 180 14.88 19.53 11.10
CA SER A 180 13.96 20.08 12.10
C SER A 180 13.59 21.53 11.80
N GLY A 181 12.29 21.81 11.75
CA GLY A 181 11.76 23.15 11.50
C GLY A 181 11.64 23.57 10.03
N ILE A 182 11.81 22.66 9.06
CA ILE A 182 11.42 22.95 7.66
C ILE A 182 9.90 23.01 7.48
N PHE A 183 9.17 22.27 8.32
CA PHE A 183 7.72 22.29 8.41
C PHE A 183 7.29 23.31 9.46
N ILE A 184 6.54 24.33 9.02
CA ILE A 184 6.06 25.43 9.85
C ILE A 184 4.53 25.31 9.98
N PRO A 185 3.96 25.50 11.19
CA PRO A 185 2.52 25.47 11.37
C PRO A 185 1.83 26.56 10.54
N VAL A 186 0.74 26.20 9.88
CA VAL A 186 -0.12 27.12 9.13
C VAL A 186 -0.97 27.93 10.11
N ALA A 187 -1.31 29.16 9.74
CA ALA A 187 -2.19 30.05 10.51
C ALA A 187 -1.80 30.12 12.00
N ASP A 188 -0.51 30.29 12.29
CA ASP A 188 0.06 30.38 13.64
C ASP A 188 -0.34 29.22 14.58
N GLY A 189 -0.55 28.03 14.01
CA GLY A 189 -0.89 26.82 14.75
C GLY A 189 -2.38 26.62 15.01
N GLN A 190 -3.25 27.46 14.44
CA GLN A 190 -4.70 27.26 14.51
C GLN A 190 -5.11 25.93 13.88
N LYS A 191 -6.16 25.31 14.45
CA LYS A 191 -6.73 24.09 13.89
C LYS A 191 -7.60 24.44 12.67
N LEU A 192 -7.26 23.91 11.51
CA LEU A 192 -7.96 24.15 10.24
C LEU A 192 -8.46 22.83 9.66
N LEU A 193 -9.48 22.89 8.80
CA LEU A 193 -9.95 21.75 8.03
C LEU A 193 -9.05 21.55 6.80
N ALA A 194 -8.28 20.45 6.75
CA ALA A 194 -7.48 20.07 5.58
C ALA A 194 -7.23 18.54 5.56
N THR A 195 -6.36 18.07 4.67
CA THR A 195 -5.97 16.65 4.52
C THR A 195 -4.47 16.46 4.68
N CYS A 196 -3.96 15.26 5.00
CA CYS A 196 -2.51 15.04 4.99
C CYS A 196 -2.02 14.55 3.62
N ASP A 197 -0.97 15.17 3.07
CA ASP A 197 -0.39 14.83 1.78
C ASP A 197 0.84 13.93 1.87
N LEU A 198 1.42 13.74 3.06
CA LEU A 198 2.68 13.00 3.20
C LEU A 198 2.49 11.48 3.28
N MET A 199 1.44 11.00 3.96
CA MET A 199 1.21 9.56 4.19
C MET A 199 -0.06 9.12 3.46
N MET A 200 0.04 8.81 2.17
CA MET A 200 -1.10 8.42 1.34
C MET A 200 -1.13 6.90 1.12
N LEU A 201 -2.31 6.29 1.24
CA LEU A 201 -2.53 4.88 0.95
C LEU A 201 -3.10 4.67 -0.47
N GLY A 202 -3.06 3.42 -0.95
CA GLY A 202 -3.62 3.05 -2.25
C GLY A 202 -2.97 3.77 -3.44
N GLY A 203 -3.77 4.43 -4.27
CA GLY A 203 -3.30 5.10 -5.50
C GLY A 203 -2.29 6.22 -5.25
N GLY A 204 -2.30 6.86 -4.07
CA GLY A 204 -1.38 7.93 -3.71
C GLY A 204 -0.02 7.46 -3.16
N GLN A 205 0.14 6.16 -2.87
CA GLN A 205 1.34 5.65 -2.19
C GLN A 205 2.64 5.94 -2.95
N ALA A 206 2.63 5.85 -4.28
CA ALA A 206 3.82 6.16 -5.09
C ALA A 206 4.28 7.62 -4.91
N ARG A 207 3.35 8.57 -4.81
CA ARG A 207 3.68 9.98 -4.60
C ARG A 207 4.14 10.27 -3.18
N CYS A 208 3.57 9.56 -2.20
CA CYS A 208 4.08 9.57 -0.83
C CYS A 208 5.56 9.17 -0.79
N LEU A 209 5.92 8.06 -1.47
CA LEU A 209 7.32 7.64 -1.58
C LEU A 209 8.19 8.68 -2.32
N ASP A 210 7.70 9.24 -3.42
CA ASP A 210 8.43 10.30 -4.14
C ASP A 210 8.74 11.51 -3.24
N TYR A 211 7.78 11.96 -2.42
CA TYR A 211 8.01 13.06 -1.47
C TYR A 211 9.03 12.68 -0.39
N LEU A 212 8.92 11.48 0.16
CA LEU A 212 9.86 11.00 1.18
C LEU A 212 11.27 10.84 0.63
N ASP A 213 11.44 10.34 -0.59
CA ASP A 213 12.73 10.27 -1.26
C ASP A 213 13.36 11.66 -1.43
N ARG A 214 12.57 12.67 -1.82
CA ARG A 214 13.04 14.06 -1.89
C ARG A 214 13.42 14.64 -0.53
N ILE A 215 12.70 14.29 0.54
CA ILE A 215 13.06 14.69 1.91
C ILE A 215 14.38 14.03 2.32
N ILE A 216 14.56 12.73 2.04
CA ILE A 216 15.80 12.00 2.30
C ILE A 216 16.97 12.63 1.53
N GLU A 217 16.81 12.93 0.24
CA GLU A 217 17.83 13.59 -0.57
C GLU A 217 18.27 14.94 0.03
N VAL A 218 17.32 15.73 0.55
CA VAL A 218 17.62 17.00 1.24
C VAL A 218 18.36 16.73 2.56
N ALA A 219 17.95 15.73 3.34
CA ALA A 219 18.62 15.35 4.58
C ALA A 219 20.08 14.91 4.34
N GLU A 220 20.31 14.06 3.34
CA GLU A 220 21.65 13.57 2.97
C GLU A 220 22.55 14.73 2.51
N LYS A 221 22.06 15.60 1.62
CA LYS A 221 22.82 16.78 1.18
C LYS A 221 23.11 17.74 2.32
N THR A 222 22.15 17.93 3.24
CA THR A 222 22.33 18.78 4.42
C THR A 222 23.45 18.24 5.30
N LEU A 223 23.51 16.93 5.55
CA LEU A 223 24.58 16.32 6.34
C LEU A 223 25.94 16.39 5.62
N GLN A 224 25.97 16.25 4.30
CA GLN A 224 27.21 16.31 3.52
C GLN A 224 27.79 17.73 3.41
N THR A 225 26.93 18.73 3.26
CA THR A 225 27.37 20.11 2.97
C THR A 225 27.34 21.04 4.19
N GLY A 226 26.61 20.66 5.24
CA GLY A 226 26.28 21.53 6.38
C GLY A 226 25.24 22.61 6.04
N PHE A 227 24.76 22.68 4.80
CA PHE A 227 23.79 23.67 4.34
C PHE A 227 22.45 23.02 4.04
N ARG A 228 21.39 23.52 4.67
CA ARG A 228 20.02 23.01 4.51
C ARG A 228 19.32 23.71 3.34
N ASP A 229 19.43 23.12 2.15
CA ASP A 229 18.73 23.59 0.95
C ASP A 229 17.47 22.77 0.67
N VAL A 230 16.30 23.34 0.98
CA VAL A 230 14.99 22.73 0.69
C VAL A 230 14.45 23.07 -0.70
N THR A 231 15.16 23.91 -1.47
CA THR A 231 14.70 24.38 -2.79
C THR A 231 14.29 23.24 -3.73
N PRO A 232 15.07 22.16 -3.92
CA PRO A 232 14.68 21.10 -4.86
C PRO A 232 13.41 20.37 -4.44
N LEU A 233 13.18 20.23 -3.14
CA LEU A 233 11.95 19.66 -2.58
C LEU A 233 10.76 20.58 -2.84
N VAL A 234 10.90 21.88 -2.61
CA VAL A 234 9.86 22.89 -2.89
C VAL A 234 9.50 22.91 -4.38
N GLU A 235 10.48 22.92 -5.27
CA GLU A 235 10.26 22.90 -6.72
C GLU A 235 9.54 21.62 -7.17
N TYR A 236 9.89 20.47 -6.57
CA TYR A 236 9.20 19.21 -6.81
C TYR A 236 7.74 19.27 -6.34
N ILE A 237 7.48 19.78 -5.12
CA ILE A 237 6.13 19.89 -4.56
C ILE A 237 5.26 20.79 -5.42
N ARG A 238 5.71 22.01 -5.74
CA ARG A 238 4.95 22.95 -6.58
C ARG A 238 4.59 22.36 -7.95
N LYS A 239 5.45 21.49 -8.48
CA LYS A 239 5.18 20.81 -9.75
C LYS A 239 4.12 19.71 -9.63
N TRP A 240 4.18 18.90 -8.57
CA TRP A 240 3.42 17.65 -8.50
C TRP A 240 2.22 17.65 -7.56
N ALA A 241 2.21 18.50 -6.53
CA ALA A 241 1.12 18.56 -5.57
C ALA A 241 -0.22 19.04 -6.18
N PRO A 242 -0.24 20.04 -7.10
CA PRO A 242 -1.49 20.45 -7.76
C PRO A 242 -2.05 19.41 -8.75
N ILE A 243 -1.23 18.44 -9.18
CA ILE A 243 -1.61 17.45 -10.18
C ILE A 243 -2.29 16.27 -9.46
N PRO A 244 -3.53 15.88 -9.77
CA PRO A 244 -4.14 14.68 -9.20
C PRO A 244 -3.30 13.43 -9.45
N PHE A 245 -3.22 12.51 -8.49
CA PHE A 245 -2.59 11.22 -8.72
C PHE A 245 -3.45 10.34 -9.63
N CYS A 246 -2.81 9.56 -10.48
CA CYS A 246 -3.46 8.65 -11.39
C CYS A 246 -4.32 7.65 -10.61
N LYS A 247 -5.62 7.60 -10.92
CA LYS A 247 -6.56 6.63 -10.35
C LYS A 247 -6.35 5.20 -10.89
N LYS A 248 -5.31 5.00 -11.70
CA LYS A 248 -4.98 3.74 -12.36
C LYS A 248 -6.15 3.22 -13.20
N GLY A 249 -6.59 1.98 -12.95
CA GLY A 249 -7.80 1.41 -13.56
C GLY A 249 -9.12 2.02 -13.06
N GLY A 250 -9.08 2.90 -12.05
CA GLY A 250 -10.24 3.64 -11.56
C GLY A 250 -10.69 4.76 -12.52
N VAL A 251 -11.91 5.26 -12.28
CA VAL A 251 -12.50 6.34 -13.08
C VAL A 251 -12.17 7.70 -12.44
N ALA A 252 -11.57 8.60 -13.21
CA ALA A 252 -11.30 9.99 -12.84
C ALA A 252 -12.38 10.90 -13.45
N GLY A 253 -13.14 11.62 -12.62
CA GLY A 253 -14.25 12.49 -13.04
C GLY A 253 -13.97 13.96 -12.74
N GLY A 254 -14.33 14.86 -13.65
CA GLY A 254 -14.07 16.31 -13.52
C GLY A 254 -12.58 16.70 -13.57
N GLU A 255 -11.70 15.76 -13.90
CA GLU A 255 -10.25 15.98 -13.97
C GLU A 255 -9.80 16.31 -15.40
N LYS A 256 -8.59 16.86 -15.51
CA LYS A 256 -7.96 17.15 -16.79
C LYS A 256 -7.56 15.85 -17.48
N ARG A 257 -7.99 15.67 -18.73
CA ARG A 257 -7.70 14.51 -19.57
C ARG A 257 -6.98 14.93 -20.84
N TYR A 258 -6.14 14.02 -21.35
CA TYR A 258 -5.47 14.16 -22.64
C TYR A 258 -5.91 13.01 -23.53
N SER A 259 -6.39 13.29 -24.73
CA SER A 259 -6.93 12.27 -25.64
C SER A 259 -6.49 12.49 -27.09
N LEU A 260 -6.73 11.47 -27.93
CA LEU A 260 -6.44 11.48 -29.37
C LEU A 260 -7.73 11.30 -30.19
N PRO A 261 -8.66 12.28 -30.15
CA PRO A 261 -10.04 12.08 -30.58
C PRO A 261 -10.20 11.62 -32.04
N SER A 262 -9.32 12.07 -32.94
CA SER A 262 -9.44 11.76 -34.38
C SER A 262 -8.82 10.44 -34.81
N ILE A 263 -7.83 9.91 -34.06
CA ILE A 263 -7.08 8.71 -34.48
C ILE A 263 -7.31 7.54 -33.54
N VAL A 264 -7.22 7.79 -32.24
CA VAL A 264 -7.35 6.77 -31.19
C VAL A 264 -8.31 7.31 -30.13
N PRO A 265 -9.61 7.42 -30.44
CA PRO A 265 -10.59 8.00 -29.51
C PRO A 265 -10.72 7.21 -28.20
N GLU A 266 -10.32 5.94 -28.19
CA GLU A 266 -10.28 5.09 -27.01
C GLU A 266 -9.16 5.47 -26.03
N PHE A 267 -8.14 6.21 -26.49
CA PHE A 267 -7.02 6.63 -25.66
C PHE A 267 -7.35 7.84 -24.79
N THR A 268 -7.08 7.70 -23.50
CA THR A 268 -7.08 8.80 -22.54
C THR A 268 -5.92 8.71 -21.57
N ALA A 269 -5.38 9.87 -21.15
CA ALA A 269 -4.36 9.97 -20.13
C ALA A 269 -4.72 11.05 -19.10
N CYS A 270 -4.50 10.77 -17.83
CA CYS A 270 -4.60 11.77 -16.76
C CYS A 270 -3.38 12.71 -16.79
N GLU A 271 -3.47 13.85 -16.10
CA GLU A 271 -2.39 14.84 -16.07
C GLU A 271 -1.08 14.30 -15.51
N GLU A 272 -1.11 13.44 -14.49
CA GLU A 272 0.10 12.79 -13.97
C GLU A 272 0.79 11.94 -15.05
N CYS A 273 0.06 11.04 -15.70
CA CYS A 273 0.62 10.17 -16.74
C CYS A 273 1.05 10.97 -17.97
N TYR A 274 0.35 12.06 -18.32
CA TYR A 274 0.81 12.99 -19.33
C TYR A 274 2.19 13.56 -18.97
N MET A 275 2.36 14.09 -17.77
CA MET A 275 3.62 14.68 -17.32
C MET A 275 4.76 13.65 -17.24
N LYS A 276 4.47 12.40 -16.85
CA LYS A 276 5.47 11.33 -16.72
C LYS A 276 5.86 10.69 -18.06
N HIS A 277 4.91 10.47 -18.98
CA HIS A 277 5.14 9.61 -20.14
C HIS A 277 5.00 10.31 -21.49
N ILE A 278 4.22 11.40 -21.57
CA ILE A 278 3.94 12.09 -22.83
C ILE A 278 4.75 13.38 -22.94
N HIS A 279 4.73 14.23 -21.92
CA HIS A 279 5.44 15.51 -21.91
C HIS A 279 6.94 15.38 -22.24
N PRO A 280 7.68 14.37 -21.74
CA PRO A 280 9.09 14.19 -22.09
C PRO A 280 9.33 13.96 -23.60
N LEU A 281 8.33 13.49 -24.35
CA LEU A 281 8.45 13.21 -25.77
C LEU A 281 8.55 14.49 -26.63
N TYR A 282 8.15 15.66 -26.10
CA TYR A 282 8.35 16.95 -26.79
C TYR A 282 9.83 17.32 -26.92
N ASN A 283 10.69 16.77 -26.07
CA ASN A 283 12.14 17.01 -26.12
C ASN A 283 12.89 16.00 -27.01
N ARG A 284 12.18 15.03 -27.61
CA ARG A 284 12.79 14.02 -28.50
C ARG A 284 12.96 14.57 -29.91
N SER A 285 14.04 14.16 -30.58
CA SER A 285 14.27 14.40 -32.01
C SER A 285 14.44 13.09 -32.78
N PRO A 286 13.63 12.80 -33.82
CA PRO A 286 12.47 13.59 -34.24
C PRO A 286 11.33 13.50 -33.22
N GLN A 287 10.52 14.57 -33.15
CA GLN A 287 9.35 14.60 -32.29
C GLN A 287 8.26 13.63 -32.81
N PRO A 288 7.65 12.79 -31.95
CA PRO A 288 6.59 11.87 -32.38
C PRO A 288 5.37 12.61 -32.95
N ARG A 289 4.89 12.16 -34.12
CA ARG A 289 3.75 12.78 -34.82
C ARG A 289 2.44 12.77 -34.01
N ILE A 290 2.28 11.78 -33.13
CA ILE A 290 1.11 11.65 -32.26
C ILE A 290 0.89 12.89 -31.37
N LEU A 291 1.96 13.63 -31.02
CA LEU A 291 1.90 14.78 -30.12
C LEU A 291 1.16 15.97 -30.72
N SER A 292 1.11 16.12 -32.04
CA SER A 292 0.39 17.24 -32.69
C SER A 292 -1.13 17.06 -32.68
N GLN A 293 -1.61 15.86 -32.34
CA GLN A 293 -3.02 15.50 -32.33
C GLN A 293 -3.57 15.25 -30.92
N LEU A 294 -2.69 15.32 -29.91
CA LEU A 294 -3.08 15.17 -28.53
C LEU A 294 -3.80 16.45 -28.06
N GLN A 295 -5.00 16.29 -27.50
CA GLN A 295 -5.83 17.39 -27.07
C GLN A 295 -6.10 17.33 -25.56
N PRO A 296 -5.81 18.41 -24.81
CA PRO A 296 -6.28 18.54 -23.44
C PRO A 296 -7.77 18.85 -23.43
N SER A 297 -8.51 18.25 -22.51
CA SER A 297 -9.91 18.58 -22.23
C SER A 297 -10.22 18.28 -20.76
N THR A 298 -11.34 18.77 -20.24
CA THR A 298 -11.84 18.33 -18.94
C THR A 298 -12.80 17.17 -19.18
N SER A 299 -12.69 16.10 -18.39
CA SER A 299 -13.63 14.98 -18.49
C SER A 299 -15.00 15.39 -17.92
N ASP A 300 -16.07 14.91 -18.56
CA ASP A 300 -17.41 15.03 -18.02
C ASP A 300 -17.55 14.28 -16.67
N THR A 301 -18.70 14.43 -16.00
CA THR A 301 -18.97 13.74 -14.73
C THR A 301 -18.92 12.21 -14.83
N GLY A 302 -19.10 11.64 -16.02
CA GLY A 302 -18.92 10.21 -16.29
C GLY A 302 -17.47 9.73 -16.23
N GLY A 303 -16.50 10.64 -16.23
CA GLY A 303 -15.08 10.39 -16.04
C GLY A 303 -14.38 9.62 -17.16
N PHE A 304 -13.15 9.21 -16.90
CA PHE A 304 -12.32 8.40 -17.80
C PHE A 304 -11.38 7.48 -17.01
N THR A 305 -10.89 6.43 -17.65
CA THR A 305 -9.84 5.56 -17.10
C THR A 305 -8.55 5.82 -17.84
N CYS A 306 -7.46 6.11 -17.13
CA CYS A 306 -6.19 6.39 -17.78
C CYS A 306 -5.68 5.13 -18.52
N ASP A 307 -5.09 5.29 -19.70
CA ASP A 307 -4.47 4.20 -20.48
C ASP A 307 -2.94 4.16 -20.34
N LEU A 308 -2.37 4.89 -19.38
CA LEU A 308 -0.92 4.94 -19.16
C LEU A 308 -0.53 4.57 -17.73
N TYR A 309 -1.46 4.00 -16.95
CA TYR A 309 -1.18 3.63 -15.55
C TYR A 309 -0.38 2.35 -15.39
N SER A 310 -0.37 1.49 -16.41
CA SER A 310 0.24 0.18 -16.38
C SER A 310 1.45 0.11 -17.31
N SER A 311 2.45 -0.69 -16.96
CA SER A 311 3.67 -0.80 -17.75
C SER A 311 3.40 -1.35 -19.15
N ARG A 312 2.44 -2.26 -19.29
CA ARG A 312 2.06 -2.82 -20.59
C ARG A 312 1.45 -1.77 -21.51
N LEU A 313 0.55 -0.94 -21.00
CA LEU A 313 -0.08 0.10 -21.81
C LEU A 313 0.89 1.23 -22.15
N GLN A 314 1.80 1.57 -21.23
CA GLN A 314 2.93 2.46 -21.52
C GLN A 314 3.80 1.92 -22.64
N GLN A 315 4.05 0.59 -22.68
CA GLN A 315 4.77 -0.04 -23.77
C GLN A 315 4.00 0.05 -25.09
N TYR A 316 2.70 -0.20 -25.11
CA TYR A 316 1.88 -0.05 -26.32
C TYR A 316 1.95 1.37 -26.87
N PHE A 317 1.84 2.38 -25.99
CA PHE A 317 1.97 3.79 -26.38
C PHE A 317 3.37 4.10 -26.91
N LYS A 318 4.41 3.63 -26.22
CA LYS A 318 5.81 3.81 -26.63
C LYS A 318 6.05 3.21 -28.03
N GLU A 319 5.65 1.96 -28.25
CA GLU A 319 5.74 1.29 -29.55
C GLU A 319 5.04 2.11 -30.64
N ALA A 320 3.82 2.60 -30.38
CA ALA A 320 3.08 3.44 -31.30
C ALA A 320 3.80 4.76 -31.61
N THR A 321 4.44 5.37 -30.62
CA THR A 321 5.23 6.59 -30.81
C THR A 321 6.52 6.37 -31.59
N ASP A 322 7.10 5.17 -31.47
CA ASP A 322 8.34 4.78 -32.14
C ASP A 322 8.11 4.36 -33.60
N THR A 323 7.07 3.58 -33.87
CA THR A 323 6.77 3.02 -35.20
C THR A 323 5.78 3.85 -36.00
N ASN A 324 5.10 4.81 -35.37
CA ASN A 324 3.97 5.55 -35.92
C ASN A 324 2.79 4.64 -36.33
N ASP A 325 2.70 3.42 -35.77
CA ASP A 325 1.57 2.49 -35.96
C ASP A 325 0.42 2.80 -34.98
N LEU A 326 -0.32 3.87 -35.29
CA LEU A 326 -1.46 4.31 -34.47
C LEU A 326 -2.68 3.39 -34.62
N GLN A 327 -2.81 2.69 -35.75
CA GLN A 327 -3.89 1.74 -35.99
C GLN A 327 -3.71 0.47 -35.15
N GLY A 328 -2.49 -0.08 -35.12
CA GLY A 328 -2.16 -1.20 -34.24
C GLY A 328 -2.32 -0.85 -32.76
N TYR A 329 -1.92 0.37 -32.37
CA TYR A 329 -2.17 0.87 -31.01
C TYR A 329 -3.65 0.90 -30.65
N ARG A 330 -4.49 1.45 -31.53
CA ARG A 330 -5.94 1.48 -31.35
C ARG A 330 -6.53 0.08 -31.20
N GLN A 331 -6.12 -0.86 -32.06
CA GLN A 331 -6.60 -2.25 -31.99
C GLN A 331 -6.26 -2.90 -30.65
N LYS A 332 -5.04 -2.67 -30.12
CA LYS A 332 -4.63 -3.16 -28.79
C LYS A 332 -5.51 -2.58 -27.68
N LEU A 333 -5.80 -1.27 -27.71
CA LEU A 333 -6.68 -0.64 -26.70
C LEU A 333 -8.12 -1.15 -26.78
N VAL A 334 -8.69 -1.26 -27.99
CA VAL A 334 -10.06 -1.79 -28.19
C VAL A 334 -10.17 -3.23 -27.67
N ALA A 335 -9.21 -4.10 -28.02
CA ALA A 335 -9.19 -5.48 -27.55
C ALA A 335 -9.10 -5.56 -26.02
N ARG A 336 -8.25 -4.73 -25.41
CA ARG A 336 -8.09 -4.66 -23.96
C ARG A 336 -9.34 -4.13 -23.26
N ASN A 337 -9.99 -3.10 -23.79
CA ASN A 337 -11.23 -2.56 -23.24
C ASN A 337 -12.40 -3.55 -23.36
N ALA A 338 -12.47 -4.31 -24.46
CA ALA A 338 -13.43 -5.40 -24.60
C ALA A 338 -13.20 -6.49 -23.55
N LYS A 339 -11.94 -6.90 -23.33
CA LYS A 339 -11.60 -7.88 -22.30
C LYS A 339 -11.87 -7.38 -20.88
N MET A 340 -11.58 -6.11 -20.59
CA MET A 340 -11.91 -5.48 -19.31
C MET A 340 -13.40 -5.62 -19.01
N GLN A 341 -14.25 -5.33 -20.00
CA GLN A 341 -15.69 -5.40 -19.83
C GLN A 341 -16.17 -6.83 -19.61
N GLU A 342 -15.60 -7.80 -20.33
CA GLU A 342 -15.85 -9.23 -20.13
C GLU A 342 -15.50 -9.66 -18.69
N VAL A 343 -14.28 -9.34 -18.23
CA VAL A 343 -13.80 -9.67 -16.88
C VAL A 343 -14.66 -9.01 -15.81
N LYS A 344 -15.03 -7.73 -15.99
CA LYS A 344 -15.90 -7.02 -15.05
C LYS A 344 -17.26 -7.70 -14.90
N ILE A 345 -17.89 -8.07 -16.00
CA ILE A 345 -19.17 -8.80 -15.98
C ILE A 345 -19.02 -10.16 -15.28
N GLN A 346 -17.93 -10.88 -15.54
CA GLN A 346 -17.67 -12.16 -14.89
C GLN A 346 -17.46 -12.02 -13.38
N LEU A 347 -16.67 -11.04 -12.94
CA LEU A 347 -16.45 -10.75 -11.52
C LEU A 347 -17.74 -10.37 -10.80
N GLU A 348 -18.56 -9.49 -11.39
CA GLU A 348 -19.85 -9.13 -10.79
C GLU A 348 -20.79 -10.33 -10.65
N ARG A 349 -20.83 -11.22 -11.65
CA ARG A 349 -21.59 -12.48 -11.54
C ARG A 349 -21.07 -13.37 -10.41
N MET A 350 -19.75 -13.54 -10.31
CA MET A 350 -19.15 -14.37 -9.24
C MET A 350 -19.35 -13.76 -7.85
N LYS A 351 -19.33 -12.42 -7.71
CA LYS A 351 -19.66 -11.74 -6.45
C LYS A 351 -21.08 -12.05 -6.00
N GLN A 352 -22.05 -11.94 -6.91
CA GLN A 352 -23.44 -12.28 -6.62
C GLN A 352 -23.60 -13.75 -6.22
N GLU A 353 -22.93 -14.67 -6.93
CA GLU A 353 -22.91 -16.10 -6.60
C GLU A 353 -22.31 -16.34 -5.20
N HIS A 354 -21.18 -15.70 -4.88
CA HIS A 354 -20.54 -15.80 -3.58
C HIS A 354 -21.45 -15.31 -2.44
N GLU A 355 -22.10 -14.15 -2.60
CA GLU A 355 -23.04 -13.61 -1.62
C GLU A 355 -24.24 -14.53 -1.40
N GLN A 356 -24.79 -15.11 -2.48
CA GLN A 356 -25.89 -16.07 -2.40
C GLN A 356 -25.49 -17.32 -1.63
N LEU A 357 -24.32 -17.90 -1.92
CA LEU A 357 -23.81 -19.08 -1.21
C LEU A 357 -23.54 -18.77 0.26
N LYS A 358 -23.02 -17.58 0.58
CA LYS A 358 -22.81 -17.16 1.96
C LYS A 358 -24.14 -17.08 2.73
N MET A 359 -25.15 -16.44 2.17
CA MET A 359 -26.49 -16.38 2.77
C MET A 359 -27.12 -17.77 2.94
N GLN A 360 -26.96 -18.66 1.95
CA GLN A 360 -27.45 -20.04 2.05
C GLN A 360 -26.74 -20.82 3.17
N SER A 361 -25.43 -20.67 3.31
CA SER A 361 -24.67 -21.29 4.41
C SER A 361 -25.16 -20.80 5.78
N GLU A 362 -25.33 -19.49 5.95
CA GLU A 362 -25.87 -18.89 7.18
C GLU A 362 -27.29 -19.39 7.48
N MET A 363 -28.13 -19.53 6.45
CA MET A 363 -29.48 -20.10 6.58
C MET A 363 -29.45 -21.55 7.05
N HIS A 364 -28.58 -22.40 6.49
CA HIS A 364 -28.41 -23.78 6.96
C HIS A 364 -27.91 -23.85 8.41
N MET A 365 -27.01 -22.96 8.81
CA MET A 365 -26.54 -22.89 10.20
C MET A 365 -27.65 -22.44 11.16
N SER A 366 -28.51 -21.53 10.74
CA SER A 366 -29.70 -21.13 11.51
C SER A 366 -30.72 -22.28 11.62
N MET A 367 -31.01 -22.98 10.51
CA MET A 367 -31.88 -24.16 10.53
C MET A 367 -31.33 -25.28 11.42
N MET A 368 -30.00 -25.49 11.41
CA MET A 368 -29.35 -26.43 12.31
C MET A 368 -29.64 -26.10 13.77
N GLN A 369 -29.54 -24.84 14.18
CA GLN A 369 -29.86 -24.41 15.55
C GLN A 369 -31.33 -24.67 15.91
N ILE A 370 -32.25 -24.39 14.98
CA ILE A 370 -33.68 -24.65 15.17
C ILE A 370 -33.94 -26.15 15.36
N GLU A 371 -33.34 -27.00 14.53
CA GLU A 371 -33.47 -28.46 14.64
C GLU A 371 -32.87 -28.98 15.95
N GLN A 372 -31.75 -28.41 16.41
CA GLN A 372 -31.18 -28.77 17.71
C GLN A 372 -32.12 -28.41 18.86
N MET A 373 -32.68 -27.21 18.86
CA MET A 373 -33.65 -26.78 19.88
C MET A 373 -34.91 -27.66 19.88
N SER A 374 -35.41 -28.02 18.69
CA SER A 374 -36.56 -28.91 18.51
C SER A 374 -36.29 -30.31 19.07
N ALA A 375 -35.13 -30.89 18.77
CA ALA A 375 -34.72 -32.20 19.25
C ALA A 375 -34.53 -32.22 20.78
N MET A 376 -33.93 -31.18 21.36
CA MET A 376 -33.78 -31.03 22.82
C MET A 376 -35.14 -30.86 23.52
N SER A 377 -36.03 -30.03 22.97
CA SER A 377 -37.38 -29.83 23.49
C SER A 377 -38.18 -31.14 23.51
N SER A 378 -38.11 -31.89 22.41
CA SER A 378 -38.76 -33.20 22.30
C SER A 378 -38.25 -34.19 23.36
N SER A 379 -36.94 -34.23 23.61
CA SER A 379 -36.35 -35.08 24.66
C SER A 379 -36.76 -34.66 26.08
N LEU A 380 -36.87 -33.35 26.33
CA LEU A 380 -37.33 -32.82 27.62
C LEU A 380 -38.80 -33.22 27.89
N ALA A 381 -39.66 -33.21 26.86
CA ALA A 381 -41.03 -33.68 26.99
C ALA A 381 -41.10 -35.15 27.44
N TRP A 382 -40.24 -36.02 26.91
CA TRP A 382 -40.18 -37.42 27.32
C TRP A 382 -39.72 -37.60 28.77
N THR A 383 -38.71 -36.86 29.23
CA THR A 383 -38.20 -36.99 30.61
C THR A 383 -39.22 -36.58 31.67
N THR A 384 -40.16 -35.67 31.35
CA THR A 384 -41.27 -35.32 32.25
C THR A 384 -42.35 -36.41 32.37
N SER A 385 -42.39 -37.37 31.43
CA SER A 385 -43.45 -38.38 31.34
C SER A 385 -43.17 -39.70 32.10
N SER A 386 -42.17 -39.76 32.98
CA SER A 386 -41.84 -40.91 33.86
C SER A 386 -41.32 -42.19 33.16
N TRP A 387 -40.98 -42.13 31.87
CA TRP A 387 -40.38 -43.24 31.11
C TRP A 387 -38.97 -42.90 30.64
N SER A 388 -38.15 -43.93 30.36
CA SER A 388 -36.82 -43.76 29.78
C SER A 388 -36.90 -43.04 28.43
N ALA A 389 -36.36 -41.82 28.35
CA ALA A 389 -36.37 -41.05 27.11
C ALA A 389 -35.50 -41.73 26.03
N PRO A 390 -35.95 -41.79 24.77
CA PRO A 390 -35.11 -42.26 23.67
C PRO A 390 -33.92 -41.31 23.47
N PRO A 391 -32.80 -41.79 22.86
CA PRO A 391 -31.68 -40.92 22.50
C PRO A 391 -32.13 -39.75 21.61
N ILE A 392 -31.50 -38.58 21.79
CA ILE A 392 -31.80 -37.40 20.97
C ILE A 392 -31.44 -37.67 19.50
N ASP A 393 -32.38 -37.45 18.58
CA ASP A 393 -32.15 -37.58 17.15
C ASP A 393 -31.53 -36.30 16.57
N TRP A 394 -30.24 -36.38 16.25
CA TRP A 394 -29.49 -35.27 15.66
C TRP A 394 -29.43 -35.31 14.12
N ARG A 395 -30.12 -36.25 13.46
CA ARG A 395 -29.98 -36.43 12.00
C ARG A 395 -30.33 -35.17 11.21
N ALA A 396 -31.41 -34.48 11.58
CA ALA A 396 -31.82 -33.24 10.91
C ALA A 396 -30.80 -32.12 11.11
N SER A 397 -30.36 -31.90 12.36
CA SER A 397 -29.28 -30.95 12.69
C SER A 397 -27.99 -31.26 11.91
N ASN A 398 -27.55 -32.52 11.88
CA ASN A 398 -26.35 -32.94 11.18
C ASN A 398 -26.48 -32.77 9.67
N ALA A 399 -27.66 -33.00 9.10
CA ALA A 399 -27.92 -32.75 7.69
C ALA A 399 -27.79 -31.26 7.35
N GLN A 400 -28.36 -30.37 8.18
CA GLN A 400 -28.23 -28.93 8.00
C GLN A 400 -26.79 -28.44 8.17
N MET A 401 -26.06 -28.96 9.16
CA MET A 401 -24.63 -28.66 9.35
C MET A 401 -23.80 -29.08 8.14
N ASN A 402 -24.02 -30.28 7.61
CA ASN A 402 -23.31 -30.78 6.44
C ASN A 402 -23.62 -29.93 5.20
N GLN A 403 -24.88 -29.53 5.00
CA GLN A 403 -25.28 -28.63 3.90
C GLN A 403 -24.62 -27.26 4.05
N GLY A 404 -24.69 -26.64 5.23
CA GLY A 404 -24.02 -25.36 5.50
C GLY A 404 -22.51 -25.42 5.25
N SER A 405 -21.85 -26.49 5.71
CA SER A 405 -20.42 -26.68 5.45
C SER A 405 -20.10 -26.86 3.96
N GLN A 406 -20.93 -27.59 3.21
CA GLN A 406 -20.73 -27.75 1.76
C GLN A 406 -20.90 -26.42 1.03
N THR A 407 -21.93 -25.64 1.37
CA THR A 407 -22.18 -24.33 0.76
C THR A 407 -21.07 -23.33 1.11
N ALA A 408 -20.54 -23.37 2.34
CA ALA A 408 -19.39 -22.55 2.73
C ALA A 408 -18.13 -22.87 1.91
N ILE A 409 -17.87 -24.16 1.64
CA ILE A 409 -16.76 -24.59 0.76
C ILE A 409 -16.98 -24.07 -0.67
N GLN A 410 -18.20 -24.13 -1.20
CA GLN A 410 -18.52 -23.58 -2.53
C GLN A 410 -18.28 -22.06 -2.58
N ALA A 411 -18.71 -21.33 -1.54
CA ALA A 411 -18.47 -19.88 -1.46
C ALA A 411 -16.96 -19.55 -1.48
N ALA A 412 -16.14 -20.33 -0.76
CA ALA A 412 -14.69 -20.19 -0.77
C ALA A 412 -14.09 -20.49 -2.16
N MET A 413 -14.54 -21.53 -2.85
CA MET A 413 -14.10 -21.83 -4.22
C MET A 413 -14.43 -20.72 -5.21
N VAL A 414 -15.59 -20.07 -5.09
CA VAL A 414 -15.95 -18.91 -5.93
C VAL A 414 -15.02 -17.73 -5.65
N LEU A 415 -14.73 -17.46 -4.37
CA LEU A 415 -13.79 -16.40 -3.99
C LEU A 415 -12.38 -16.66 -4.55
N ASP A 416 -11.90 -17.91 -4.53
CA ASP A 416 -10.61 -18.27 -5.10
C ASP A 416 -10.59 -18.10 -6.63
N LYS A 417 -11.68 -18.44 -7.32
CA LYS A 417 -11.83 -18.19 -8.77
C LYS A 417 -11.83 -16.71 -9.10
N MET A 418 -12.47 -15.87 -8.27
CA MET A 418 -12.44 -14.41 -8.44
C MET A 418 -11.01 -13.88 -8.35
N LYS A 419 -10.26 -14.28 -7.32
CA LYS A 419 -8.85 -13.89 -7.16
C LYS A 419 -7.99 -14.35 -8.33
N LEU A 420 -8.22 -15.56 -8.83
CA LEU A 420 -7.50 -16.08 -10.00
C LEU A 420 -7.76 -15.22 -11.24
N LEU A 421 -9.02 -14.85 -11.48
CA LEU A 421 -9.40 -14.00 -12.62
C LEU A 421 -8.83 -12.59 -12.50
N GLU A 422 -8.80 -12.02 -11.30
CA GLU A 422 -8.14 -10.73 -11.02
C GLU A 422 -6.63 -10.81 -11.27
N ASN A 423 -5.97 -11.89 -10.85
CA ASN A 423 -4.55 -12.10 -11.11
C ASN A 423 -4.25 -12.27 -12.61
N GLU A 424 -5.08 -13.02 -13.33
CA GLU A 424 -4.97 -13.18 -14.79
C GLU A 424 -5.11 -11.83 -15.50
N TRP A 425 -6.05 -10.98 -15.06
CA TRP A 425 -6.18 -9.63 -15.58
C TRP A 425 -4.89 -8.82 -15.38
N VAL A 426 -4.34 -8.81 -14.18
CA VAL A 426 -3.09 -8.09 -13.87
C VAL A 426 -1.91 -8.62 -14.68
N GLU A 427 -1.78 -9.94 -14.85
CA GLU A 427 -0.65 -10.57 -15.54
C GLU A 427 -0.68 -10.34 -17.07
N TYR A 428 -1.87 -10.42 -17.67
CA TYR A 428 -2.00 -10.43 -19.14
C TYR A 428 -2.48 -9.09 -19.72
N TRP A 429 -3.05 -8.19 -18.94
CA TRP A 429 -3.74 -6.99 -19.44
C TRP A 429 -3.36 -5.67 -18.76
N GLU A 430 -2.72 -5.71 -17.59
CA GLU A 430 -2.03 -4.57 -16.97
C GLU A 430 -0.51 -4.66 -17.19
#